data_AF-A0A8X7UMR1-F1
#
_entry.id   AF-A0A8X7UMR1-F1
#
_cell.length_a   1.000
_cell.length_b   1.000
_cell.length_c   1.000
_cell.angle_alpha   90.00
_cell.angle_beta   90.00
_cell.angle_gamma   90.00
#
_symmetry.space_group_name_H-M   'P 1'
#
loop_
_entity.id
_entity.type
_entity.pdbx_description
1 polymer ?
#
loop_
_entity_poly.entity_id
_entity_poly.type
_entity_poly.pdbx_seq_one_letter_code
_entity_poly.pdbx_strand_id
1 'polypeptide(L)' 'MCSYLACDAESMPYKGHDDRLGLQANPLCLLCNSHDEYHNHLFFECGYNFDLWSLVSSRCRVRPSDHGTKPPL' A
#
# COMPACT_ATOMS: atom_id res chain seq x y z
N MET A 1 27.89 -34.70 -18.01
CA MET A 1 26.93 -35.27 -17.03
C MET A 1 26.06 -34.13 -16.55
N CYS A 2 24.94 -33.90 -17.24
CA CYS A 2 23.95 -32.89 -16.83
C CYS A 2 23.01 -33.53 -15.81
N SER A 3 23.08 -33.07 -14.57
CA SER A 3 22.11 -33.43 -13.52
C SER A 3 21.33 -32.18 -13.18
N TYR A 4 20.32 -31.89 -13.97
CA TYR A 4 19.24 -30.96 -13.65
C TYR A 4 17.95 -31.69 -14.00
N LEU A 5 16.93 -31.55 -13.16
CA LEU A 5 15.59 -32.14 -13.24
C LEU A 5 15.44 -33.45 -12.46
N ALA A 6 15.07 -33.32 -11.18
CA ALA A 6 13.75 -33.73 -10.70
C ALA A 6 13.74 -33.68 -9.16
N CYS A 7 13.09 -32.65 -8.60
CA CYS A 7 12.40 -32.70 -7.31
C CYS A 7 11.26 -31.66 -7.38
N ASP A 8 10.12 -32.17 -7.86
CA ASP A 8 8.74 -31.79 -7.51
C ASP A 8 8.33 -30.32 -7.59
N ALA A 9 7.80 -29.97 -8.78
CA ALA A 9 6.98 -28.80 -9.05
C ALA A 9 5.52 -29.00 -8.56
N GLU A 10 5.33 -29.41 -7.31
CA GLU A 10 4.02 -29.57 -6.69
C GLU A 10 3.97 -28.83 -5.36
N SER A 11 3.98 -27.49 -5.39
CA SER A 11 3.34 -26.66 -4.36
C SER A 11 3.47 -25.17 -4.67
N MET A 12 2.29 -24.51 -4.68
CA MET A 12 2.02 -23.08 -4.47
C MET A 12 1.72 -22.22 -5.71
N PRO A 13 0.43 -21.93 -5.99
CA PRO A 13 -0.01 -21.01 -7.03
C PRO A 13 0.05 -19.55 -6.52
N TYR A 14 1.23 -19.07 -6.15
CA TYR A 14 1.44 -17.63 -5.90
C TYR A 14 2.80 -17.11 -6.38
N LYS A 15 3.55 -17.89 -7.16
CA LYS A 15 4.75 -17.37 -7.83
C LYS A 15 4.38 -16.61 -9.09
N GLY A 16 3.76 -15.45 -8.88
CA GLY A 16 3.74 -14.37 -9.86
C GLY A 16 5.14 -13.78 -9.94
N HIS A 17 5.80 -14.05 -11.06
CA HIS A 17 7.11 -13.57 -11.46
C HIS A 17 7.00 -12.08 -11.85
N ASP A 18 7.01 -11.18 -10.85
CA ASP A 18 7.05 -9.72 -11.07
C ASP A 18 8.47 -9.18 -10.84
N ASP A 19 9.39 -9.57 -11.73
CA ASP A 19 10.68 -8.92 -11.88
C ASP A 19 10.85 -8.48 -13.36
N ARG A 20 9.75 -8.00 -13.96
CA ARG A 20 9.79 -7.39 -15.30
C ARG A 20 8.82 -6.25 -15.54
N LEU A 21 8.27 -5.64 -14.49
CA LEU A 21 7.78 -4.27 -14.55
C LEU A 21 8.94 -3.38 -14.10
N GLY A 22 9.73 -2.92 -15.06
CA GLY A 22 10.79 -1.91 -14.86
C GLY A 22 10.22 -0.55 -14.48
N LEU A 23 9.33 -0.49 -13.48
CA LEU A 23 8.96 0.74 -12.83
C LEU A 23 10.12 1.05 -11.90
N GLN A 24 11.12 1.74 -12.45
CA GLN A 24 12.03 2.54 -11.64
C GLN A 24 11.16 3.62 -11.02
N ALA A 25 10.39 3.24 -9.99
CA ALA A 25 9.52 4.12 -9.25
C ALA A 25 10.45 5.23 -8.77
N ASN A 26 10.14 6.46 -9.17
CA ASN A 26 10.80 7.63 -8.63
C ASN A 26 10.78 7.44 -7.11
N PRO A 27 11.93 7.53 -6.41
CA PRO A 27 11.91 7.40 -4.97
C PRO A 27 11.00 8.45 -4.34
N LEU A 28 10.64 9.53 -5.04
CA LEU A 28 9.71 10.54 -4.57
C LEU A 28 8.24 10.10 -4.60
N CYS A 29 7.51 10.49 -3.55
CA CYS A 29 6.08 10.34 -3.41
C CYS A 29 5.33 10.92 -4.61
N LEU A 30 4.51 10.10 -5.26
CA LEU A 30 3.74 10.51 -6.44
C LEU A 30 2.68 11.57 -6.16
N LEU A 31 2.30 11.76 -4.89
CA LEU A 31 1.29 12.73 -4.47
C LEU A 31 1.88 14.12 -4.27
N CYS A 32 2.94 14.24 -3.47
CA CYS A 32 3.54 15.53 -3.12
C CYS A 32 4.79 15.86 -3.95
N ASN A 33 5.38 14.88 -4.63
CA ASN A 33 6.61 14.96 -5.42
C ASN A 33 7.77 15.70 -4.69
N SER A 34 7.82 15.60 -3.36
CA SER A 34 8.73 16.39 -2.52
C SER A 34 9.56 15.55 -1.54
N HIS A 35 9.07 14.39 -1.11
CA HIS A 35 9.74 13.49 -0.15
C HIS A 35 9.75 12.07 -0.71
N ASP A 36 10.57 11.20 -0.15
CA ASP A 36 10.58 9.80 -0.57
C ASP A 36 9.22 9.10 -0.32
N GLU A 37 8.83 8.22 -1.22
CA GLU A 37 7.66 7.37 -1.13
C GLU A 37 7.98 6.16 -0.26
N TYR A 38 7.34 6.12 0.90
CA TYR A 38 7.31 4.95 1.76
C TYR A 38 5.97 4.92 2.49
N HIS A 39 5.63 3.76 3.06
CA HIS A 39 4.35 3.53 3.74
C HIS A 39 4.00 4.65 4.73
N ASN A 40 4.95 5.07 5.57
CA ASN A 40 4.62 6.07 6.59
C ASN A 40 4.46 7.47 5.98
N HIS A 41 5.27 7.85 4.98
CA HIS A 41 5.03 9.10 4.27
C HIS A 41 3.66 9.08 3.61
N LEU A 42 3.32 8.04 2.86
CA LEU A 42 2.05 7.93 2.14
C LEU A 42 0.84 8.07 3.06
N PHE A 43 0.84 7.43 4.24
CA PHE A 43 -0.33 7.38 5.11
C PHE A 43 -0.34 8.37 6.28
N PHE A 44 0.82 8.77 6.79
CA PHE A 44 0.92 9.52 8.06
C PHE A 44 1.63 10.87 7.95
N GLU A 45 2.50 11.08 6.97
CA GLU A 45 3.34 12.29 6.89
C GLU A 45 3.03 13.17 5.66
N CYS A 46 2.46 12.60 4.60
CA CYS A 46 2.16 13.31 3.36
C CYS A 46 0.96 14.24 3.55
N GLY A 47 1.22 15.55 3.61
CA GLY A 47 0.17 16.58 3.68
C GLY A 47 -0.82 16.51 2.51
N TYR A 48 -0.34 16.21 1.30
CA TYR A 48 -1.22 16.06 0.13
C TYR A 48 -2.20 14.88 0.30
N ASN A 49 -1.72 13.74 0.81
CA ASN A 49 -2.57 12.59 1.11
C ASN A 49 -3.62 12.96 2.18
N PHE A 50 -3.22 13.68 3.22
CA PHE A 50 -4.14 14.13 4.26
C PHE A 50 -5.28 15.01 3.71
N ASP A 51 -4.94 16.02 2.90
CA ASP A 51 -5.93 16.91 2.28
C ASP A 51 -6.88 16.14 1.34
N LEU A 52 -6.33 15.18 0.58
CA LEU A 52 -7.12 14.30 -0.30
C LEU A 52 -8.13 13.48 0.50
N TRP A 53 -7.72 12.80 1.56
CA TRP A 53 -8.62 12.01 2.40
C TRP A 53 -9.62 12.87 3.17
N SER A 54 -9.23 14.08 3.57
CA SER A 54 -10.13 15.06 4.19
C SER A 54 -11.25 15.48 3.23
N LEU A 55 -10.90 15.76 1.97
CA LEU A 55 -11.87 16.09 0.93
C LEU A 55 -12.80 14.91 0.61
N VAL A 56 -12.25 13.71 0.46
CA VAL A 56 -13.01 12.50 0.14
C VAL A 56 -13.95 12.14 1.29
N SER A 57 -13.47 12.13 2.52
CA SER A 57 -14.30 11.84 3.70
C SER A 57 -15.44 12.84 3.87
N SER A 58 -15.17 14.13 3.63
CA SER A 58 -16.19 15.20 3.63
C SER A 58 -17.29 14.96 2.58
N ARG A 59 -16.92 14.45 1.40
CA ARG A 59 -17.87 14.14 0.30
C ARG A 59 -18.64 12.86 0.55
N CYS A 60 -17.98 11.84 1.10
CA CYS A 60 -18.55 10.52 1.31
C CYS A 60 -19.37 10.40 2.59
N ARG A 61 -19.44 11.45 3.43
CA ARG A 61 -20.11 11.43 4.75
C ARG A 61 -19.62 10.26 5.61
N VAL A 62 -18.36 9.88 5.46
CA VAL A 62 -17.74 8.83 6.27
C VAL A 62 -17.58 9.41 7.66
N ARG A 63 -18.50 9.05 8.55
CA ARG A 63 -18.35 9.32 9.97
C ARG A 63 -17.38 8.27 10.50
N PRO A 64 -16.37 8.63 11.30
CA PRO A 64 -15.63 7.63 12.04
C PRO A 64 -16.65 6.84 12.85
N SER A 65 -16.79 5.55 12.54
CA SER A 65 -17.69 4.68 13.29
C SER A 65 -17.13 4.59 14.70
N ASP A 66 -17.82 5.23 15.64
CA ASP A 66 -17.55 5.09 17.06
C ASP A 66 -17.88 3.65 17.47
N HIS A 67 -16.93 2.75 17.27
CA HIS A 67 -17.00 1.38 17.79
C HIS A 67 -16.29 1.29 19.16
N GLY A 68 -16.20 2.39 19.90
CA GLY A 68 -15.28 2.52 21.04
C GLY A 68 -15.76 3.34 22.23
N THR A 69 -16.91 4.02 22.20
CA THR A 69 -17.48 4.57 23.44
C THR A 69 -18.31 3.50 24.12
N LYS A 70 -17.72 2.87 25.14
CA LYS A 70 -18.52 2.22 26.19
C LYS A 70 -19.44 3.32 26.76
N PRO A 71 -20.78 3.17 26.72
CA PRO A 71 -21.67 4.15 27.31
C PRO A 71 -21.38 4.30 28.81
N PRO A 72 -21.45 5.52 29.37
CA PRO A 72 -21.28 5.71 30.81
C PRO A 72 -22.41 4.96 31.55
N LEU A 73 -22.02 4.30 32.66
CA LEU A 73 -22.90 3.56 33.58
C LEU A 73 -23.98 4.47 34.19
#